data_AF-A0A970AZ15-F1
#
_entry.id   AF-A0A970AZ15-F1
#
_cell.length_a   1.000
_cell.length_b   1.000
_cell.length_c   1.000
_cell.angle_alpha   90.00
_cell.angle_beta   90.00
_cell.angle_gamma   90.00
#
_symmetry.space_group_name_H-M   'P 1'
#
loop_
_entity.id
_entity.type
_entity.pdbx_description
1 polymer ?
#
loop_
_entity_poly.entity_id
_entity_poly.type
_entity_poly.pdbx_seq_one_letter_code
_entity_poly.pdbx_strand_id
1 'polypeptide(L)'
;MKRKHIGPASLMRALTQLAKLRFGSLRLRIAVLYASLFTVVLAVVVTLAGSGLARFAETSAARDLAANARVFDEILAGRARQMGDQAGVLAHDFGFREAVATGDAPTIASALTSLESRVRSDTAFVLTLGGEVLAAEASAAPAAAALWARLDAGETRGDYCGQERLCLGRSRTDRSARFDWLAGDRPTA
;
A
#
# COMPACT_ATOMS: atom_id res chain seq x y z
N MET A 1 23.74 -17.46 -16.68
CA MET A 1 23.69 -16.41 -17.72
C MET A 1 24.55 -15.22 -17.27
N LYS A 2 25.76 -15.05 -17.82
CA LYS A 2 26.68 -13.94 -17.48
C LYS A 2 26.30 -12.69 -18.30
N ARG A 3 25.74 -11.66 -17.66
CA ARG A 3 25.62 -10.32 -18.27
C ARG A 3 27.04 -9.75 -18.41
N LYS A 4 27.61 -9.84 -19.62
CA LYS A 4 28.87 -9.18 -19.95
C LYS A 4 28.60 -7.68 -19.99
N HIS A 5 28.86 -6.98 -18.88
CA HIS A 5 28.86 -5.52 -18.87
C HIS A 5 29.89 -5.03 -19.89
N ILE A 6 29.40 -4.50 -21.01
CA ILE A 6 30.23 -3.84 -22.02
C ILE A 6 30.60 -2.46 -21.43
N GLY A 7 31.63 -2.44 -20.61
CA GLY A 7 32.16 -1.20 -20.06
C GLY A 7 32.79 -0.33 -21.17
N PRO A 8 32.78 1.01 -21.02
CA PRO A 8 33.27 1.95 -22.04
C PRO A 8 34.73 1.68 -22.45
N ALA A 9 35.53 1.11 -21.56
CA ALA A 9 36.92 0.74 -21.81
C ALA A 9 37.09 -0.40 -22.84
N SER A 10 36.14 -1.33 -22.95
CA SER A 10 36.22 -2.42 -23.93
C SER A 10 35.87 -1.96 -25.34
N LEU A 11 34.94 -1.01 -25.45
CA LEU A 11 34.62 -0.28 -26.68
C LEU A 11 35.82 0.57 -27.14
N MET A 12 36.46 1.30 -26.24
CA MET A 12 37.65 2.11 -26.58
C MET A 12 38.84 1.26 -27.04
N ARG A 13 39.02 0.07 -26.46
CA ARG A 13 40.02 -0.92 -26.90
C ARG A 13 39.70 -1.52 -28.27
N ALA A 14 38.44 -1.85 -28.55
CA ALA A 14 38.04 -2.33 -29.87
C ALA A 14 38.21 -1.24 -30.95
N LEU A 15 37.84 0.00 -30.64
CA LEU A 15 37.98 1.16 -31.53
C LEU A 15 39.44 1.48 -31.86
N THR A 16 40.34 1.42 -30.86
CA THR A 16 41.78 1.66 -31.07
C THR A 16 42.48 0.50 -31.79
N GLN A 17 42.01 -0.74 -31.62
CA GLN A 17 42.50 -1.89 -32.39
C GLN A 17 42.07 -1.83 -33.87
N LEU A 18 40.83 -1.41 -34.13
CA LEU A 18 40.35 -1.13 -35.48
C LEU A 18 41.15 0.02 -36.11
N ALA A 19 41.42 1.10 -35.38
CA ALA A 19 42.22 2.24 -35.88
C ALA A 19 43.70 1.90 -36.16
N LYS A 20 44.24 0.84 -35.55
CA LYS A 20 45.61 0.34 -35.78
C LYS A 20 45.74 -0.56 -37.02
N LEU A 21 44.63 -1.01 -37.62
CA LEU A 21 44.68 -1.67 -38.92
C LEU A 21 45.16 -0.64 -39.94
N ARG A 22 46.36 -0.84 -40.50
CA ARG A 22 46.95 0.04 -41.52
C ARG A 22 46.02 0.09 -42.74
N PHE A 23 45.15 1.08 -42.77
CA PHE A 23 44.16 1.28 -43.82
C PHE A 23 44.82 1.77 -45.11
N GLY A 24 45.11 0.82 -46.00
CA GLY A 24 45.63 1.07 -47.34
C GLY A 24 44.60 1.65 -48.33
N SER A 25 43.34 1.87 -47.94
CA SER A 25 42.30 2.43 -48.82
C SER A 25 41.54 3.60 -48.19
N LEU A 26 41.35 4.67 -48.98
CA LEU A 26 40.62 5.89 -48.58
C LEU A 26 39.20 5.60 -48.08
N ARG A 27 38.57 4.56 -48.65
CA ARG A 27 37.20 4.12 -48.33
C ARG A 27 37.06 3.70 -46.87
N LEU A 28 38.05 3.01 -46.31
CA LEU A 28 37.97 2.51 -44.94
C LEU A 28 38.17 3.62 -43.91
N ARG A 29 38.98 4.64 -44.21
CA ARG A 29 39.11 5.84 -43.36
C ARG A 29 37.78 6.59 -43.25
N ILE A 30 37.10 6.80 -44.38
CA ILE A 30 35.80 7.47 -44.41
C ILE A 30 34.74 6.64 -43.66
N ALA A 31 34.70 5.32 -43.87
CA ALA A 31 33.77 4.43 -43.18
C ALA A 31 33.94 4.46 -41.64
N VAL A 32 35.18 4.46 -41.16
CA VAL A 32 35.48 4.54 -39.72
C VAL A 32 35.05 5.88 -39.13
N LEU A 33 35.26 7.00 -39.85
CA LEU A 33 34.81 8.31 -39.41
C LEU A 33 33.29 8.36 -39.23
N TYR A 34 32.52 7.92 -40.25
CA TYR A 34 31.06 7.88 -40.16
C TYR A 34 30.56 6.94 -39.05
N ALA A 35 31.16 5.75 -38.93
CA ALA A 35 30.79 4.81 -37.86
C ALA A 35 31.07 5.38 -36.47
N SER A 36 32.19 6.08 -36.29
CA SER A 36 32.52 6.75 -35.02
C SER A 36 31.52 7.86 -34.69
N LEU A 37 31.20 8.72 -35.67
CA LEU A 37 30.24 9.80 -35.50
C LEU A 37 28.85 9.26 -35.16
N PHE A 38 28.40 8.23 -35.88
CA PHE A 38 27.12 7.58 -35.63
C PHE A 38 27.04 7.01 -34.20
N THR A 39 28.11 6.36 -33.75
CA THR A 39 28.19 5.81 -32.39
C THR A 39 28.11 6.92 -31.33
N VAL A 40 28.79 8.05 -31.55
CA VAL A 40 28.74 9.21 -30.64
C VAL A 40 27.33 9.78 -30.57
N VAL A 41 26.68 10.01 -31.72
CA VAL A 41 25.31 10.53 -31.77
C VAL A 41 24.36 9.57 -31.03
N LEU A 42 24.47 8.27 -31.27
CA LEU A 42 23.62 7.27 -30.61
C LEU A 42 23.84 7.25 -29.09
N ALA A 43 25.09 7.36 -28.63
CA ALA A 43 25.41 7.43 -27.20
C ALA A 43 24.81 8.68 -26.53
N VAL A 44 24.83 9.83 -27.21
CA VAL A 44 24.20 11.07 -26.73
C VAL A 44 22.68 10.91 -26.61
N VAL A 45 22.03 10.34 -27.63
CA VAL A 45 20.57 10.09 -27.60
C VAL A 45 20.20 9.15 -26.45
N VAL A 46 20.92 8.04 -26.27
CA VAL A 46 20.65 7.06 -25.22
C VAL A 46 20.84 7.65 -23.82
N THR A 47 21.86 8.48 -23.61
CA THR A 47 22.12 9.11 -22.31
C THR A 47 21.06 10.16 -21.96
N LEU A 48 20.68 11.01 -22.92
CA LEU A 48 19.59 11.97 -22.75
C LEU A 48 18.26 11.26 -22.46
N ALA A 49 17.90 10.28 -23.29
CA ALA A 49 16.66 9.51 -23.12
C ALA A 49 16.64 8.75 -21.78
N GLY A 50 17.75 8.10 -21.41
CA GLY A 50 17.85 7.36 -20.15
C GLY A 50 17.69 8.24 -18.91
N SER A 51 18.27 9.45 -18.93
CA SER A 51 18.16 10.40 -17.82
C SER A 51 16.74 10.96 -17.64
N GLY A 52 16.02 11.18 -18.74
CA GLY A 52 14.63 11.63 -18.72
C GLY A 52 13.65 10.51 -18.36
N LEU A 53 13.88 9.29 -18.84
CA LEU A 53 12.95 8.18 -18.72
C LEU A 53 12.78 7.69 -17.27
N ALA A 54 13.86 7.66 -16.48
CA ALA A 54 13.78 7.24 -15.08
C ALA A 54 12.92 8.20 -14.25
N ARG A 55 13.17 9.52 -14.37
CA ARG A 55 12.39 10.54 -13.66
C ARG A 55 10.94 10.62 -14.16
N PHE A 56 10.73 10.41 -15.45
CA PHE A 56 9.39 10.38 -16.04
C PHE A 56 8.59 9.16 -15.55
N ALA A 57 9.22 7.99 -15.44
CA ALA A 57 8.59 6.78 -14.90
C ALA A 57 8.19 6.94 -13.43
N GLU A 58 9.09 7.47 -12.58
CA GLU A 58 8.81 7.72 -11.16
C GLU A 58 7.67 8.74 -10.98
N THR A 59 7.72 9.87 -11.70
CA THR A 59 6.71 10.93 -11.57
C THR A 59 5.36 10.55 -12.17
N SER A 60 5.33 9.66 -13.17
CA SER A 60 4.07 9.10 -13.69
C SER A 60 3.49 8.09 -12.71
N ALA A 61 4.30 7.15 -12.22
CA ALA A 61 3.85 6.18 -11.20
C ALA A 61 3.35 6.87 -9.92
N ALA A 62 4.02 7.92 -9.44
CA ALA A 62 3.58 8.68 -8.28
C ALA A 62 2.25 9.39 -8.52
N ARG A 63 2.04 9.95 -9.72
CA ARG A 63 0.76 10.58 -10.10
C ARG A 63 -0.36 9.57 -10.20
N ASP A 64 -0.10 8.42 -10.81
CA ASP A 64 -1.07 7.34 -10.93
C ASP A 64 -1.45 6.80 -9.55
N LEU A 65 -0.48 6.53 -8.68
CA LEU A 65 -0.75 6.11 -7.29
C LEU A 65 -1.53 7.16 -6.50
N ALA A 66 -1.20 8.45 -6.64
CA ALA A 66 -1.92 9.52 -5.95
C ALA A 66 -3.38 9.66 -6.44
N ALA A 67 -3.62 9.47 -7.74
CA ALA A 67 -4.97 9.46 -8.30
C ALA A 67 -5.78 8.25 -7.80
N ASN A 68 -5.15 7.08 -7.78
CA ASN A 68 -5.77 5.84 -7.28
C ASN A 68 -6.00 5.86 -5.76
N ALA A 69 -5.13 6.51 -4.99
CA ALA A 69 -5.28 6.62 -3.53
C ALA A 69 -6.61 7.27 -3.13
N ARG A 70 -7.07 8.31 -3.86
CA ARG A 70 -8.36 8.96 -3.58
C ARG A 70 -9.55 8.03 -3.81
N VAL A 71 -9.51 7.26 -4.89
CA VAL A 71 -10.56 6.29 -5.21
C VAL A 71 -10.57 5.17 -4.17
N PHE A 72 -9.39 4.69 -3.77
CA PHE A 72 -9.25 3.68 -2.73
C PHE A 72 -9.78 4.17 -1.37
N ASP A 73 -9.48 5.42 -1.00
CA ASP A 73 -10.04 6.05 0.21
C ASP A 73 -11.57 6.12 0.17
N GLU A 74 -12.17 6.47 -0.97
CA GLU A 74 -13.62 6.48 -1.11
C GLU A 74 -14.23 5.08 -1.01
N ILE A 75 -13.58 4.07 -1.61
CA ILE A 75 -13.98 2.66 -1.48
C ILE A 75 -13.93 2.22 -0.02
N LEU A 76 -12.84 2.52 0.69
CA LEU A 76 -12.71 2.20 2.13
C LEU A 76 -13.73 2.95 2.98
N ALA A 77 -14.03 4.21 2.67
CA ALA A 77 -15.06 4.98 3.37
C ALA A 77 -16.46 4.40 3.14
N GLY A 78 -16.79 4.05 1.90
CA GLY A 78 -18.04 3.36 1.55
C GLY A 78 -18.17 2.02 2.26
N ARG A 79 -17.08 1.26 2.33
CA ARG A 79 -17.03 -0.04 3.03
C ARG A 79 -17.27 0.12 4.53
N ALA A 80 -16.63 1.09 5.17
CA ALA A 80 -16.82 1.37 6.59
C ALA A 80 -18.27 1.79 6.89
N ARG A 81 -18.88 2.64 6.04
CA ARG A 81 -20.31 3.00 6.15
C ARG A 81 -21.20 1.77 6.05
N GLN A 82 -20.98 0.93 5.04
CA GLN A 82 -21.75 -0.31 4.86
C GLN A 82 -21.66 -1.24 6.08
N MET A 83 -20.47 -1.42 6.65
CA MET A 83 -20.27 -2.23 7.86
C MET A 83 -21.06 -1.63 9.05
N GLY A 84 -20.98 -0.31 9.24
CA GLY A 84 -21.71 0.40 10.28
C GLY A 84 -23.23 0.30 10.11
N ASP A 85 -23.75 0.44 8.89
CA ASP A 85 -25.18 0.34 8.60
C ASP A 85 -25.72 -1.07 8.92
N GLN A 86 -25.01 -2.12 8.52
CA GLN A 86 -25.42 -3.50 8.79
C GLN A 86 -25.33 -3.86 10.28
N ALA A 87 -24.26 -3.43 10.95
CA ALA A 87 -24.14 -3.58 12.40
C ALA A 87 -25.24 -2.79 13.14
N GLY A 88 -25.58 -1.60 12.64
CA GLY A 88 -26.68 -0.78 13.14
C GLY A 88 -28.02 -1.50 13.01
N VAL A 89 -28.34 -2.06 11.85
CA VAL A 89 -29.57 -2.85 11.65
C VAL A 89 -29.65 -4.01 12.65
N LEU A 90 -28.56 -4.75 12.84
CA LEU A 90 -28.53 -5.84 13.82
C LEU A 90 -28.70 -5.34 15.25
N ALA A 91 -28.03 -4.25 15.63
CA ALA A 91 -28.10 -3.67 16.97
C ALA A 91 -29.49 -3.09 17.31
N HIS A 92 -30.26 -2.67 16.30
CA HIS A 92 -31.63 -2.18 16.47
C HIS A 92 -32.67 -3.30 16.46
N ASP A 93 -32.31 -4.52 16.06
CA ASP A 93 -33.21 -5.67 16.06
C ASP A 93 -33.57 -6.10 17.49
N PHE A 94 -34.86 -6.25 17.76
CA PHE A 94 -35.36 -6.61 19.09
C PHE A 94 -34.88 -7.98 19.55
N GLY A 95 -34.84 -8.97 18.65
CA GLY A 95 -34.41 -10.33 18.98
C GLY A 95 -32.92 -10.38 19.34
N PHE A 96 -32.09 -9.63 18.63
CA PHE A 96 -30.68 -9.50 18.98
C PHE A 96 -30.47 -8.79 20.33
N ARG A 97 -31.19 -7.70 20.60
CA ARG A 97 -31.11 -6.99 21.90
C ARG A 97 -31.59 -7.85 23.07
N GLU A 98 -32.65 -8.63 22.87
CA GLU A 98 -33.16 -9.58 23.87
C GLU A 98 -32.15 -10.68 24.16
N ALA A 99 -31.54 -11.26 23.12
CA ALA A 99 -30.48 -12.26 23.28
C ALA A 99 -29.28 -11.71 24.06
N VAL A 100 -28.85 -10.47 23.77
CA VAL A 100 -27.78 -9.79 24.53
C VAL A 100 -28.19 -9.53 25.99
N ALA A 101 -29.43 -9.10 26.24
CA ALA A 101 -29.92 -8.82 27.59
C ALA A 101 -30.09 -10.07 28.46
N THR A 102 -30.44 -11.20 27.83
CA THR A 102 -30.66 -12.50 28.49
C THR A 102 -29.40 -13.38 28.54
N GLY A 103 -28.33 -12.98 27.85
CA GLY A 103 -27.08 -13.74 27.78
C GLY A 103 -27.18 -14.99 26.91
N ASP A 104 -28.07 -15.01 25.92
CA ASP A 104 -28.28 -16.15 25.01
C ASP A 104 -27.13 -16.27 24.00
N ALA A 105 -25.99 -16.81 24.47
CA ALA A 105 -24.76 -17.00 23.71
C ALA A 105 -24.95 -17.66 22.31
N PRO A 106 -25.71 -18.76 22.13
CA PRO A 106 -25.87 -19.36 20.81
C PRO A 106 -26.60 -18.45 19.81
N THR A 107 -27.60 -17.67 20.26
CA THR A 107 -28.31 -16.72 19.39
C THR A 107 -27.41 -15.54 19.01
N ILE A 108 -26.64 -15.02 19.97
CA ILE A 108 -25.66 -13.95 19.72
C ILE A 108 -24.60 -14.42 18.71
N ALA A 109 -24.01 -15.60 18.92
CA ALA A 109 -22.99 -16.15 18.02
C ALA A 109 -23.54 -16.35 16.60
N SER A 110 -24.75 -16.91 16.46
CA SER A 110 -25.40 -17.11 15.15
C SER A 110 -25.66 -15.79 14.41
N ALA A 111 -26.11 -14.77 15.15
CA ALA A 111 -26.33 -13.44 14.60
C ALA A 111 -25.02 -12.76 14.16
N LEU A 112 -23.95 -12.89 14.96
CA LEU A 112 -22.63 -12.36 14.62
C LEU A 112 -22.02 -13.07 13.40
N THR A 113 -22.07 -14.40 13.32
CA THR A 113 -21.61 -15.17 12.15
C THR A 113 -22.38 -14.76 10.88
N SER A 114 -23.69 -14.53 11.02
CA SER A 114 -24.53 -14.01 9.93
C SER A 114 -24.08 -12.62 9.50
N LEU A 115 -23.75 -11.74 10.44
CA LEU A 115 -23.22 -10.41 10.13
C LEU A 115 -21.86 -10.50 9.43
N GLU A 116 -20.91 -11.29 9.95
CA GLU A 116 -19.59 -11.52 9.36
C GLU A 116 -19.69 -11.96 7.90
N SER A 117 -20.56 -12.93 7.61
CA SER A 117 -20.78 -13.42 6.24
C SER A 117 -21.35 -12.33 5.32
N ARG A 118 -22.27 -11.49 5.81
CA ARG A 118 -22.93 -10.43 5.04
C ARG A 118 -22.00 -9.25 4.77
N VAL A 119 -21.24 -8.83 5.78
CA VAL A 119 -20.29 -7.72 5.63
C VAL A 119 -18.90 -8.17 5.21
N ARG A 120 -18.64 -9.46 4.98
CA ARG A 120 -17.31 -10.05 4.75
C ARG A 120 -16.27 -9.44 5.70
N SER A 121 -16.52 -9.57 7.00
CA SER A 121 -15.58 -9.22 8.06
C SER A 121 -14.97 -10.51 8.58
N ASP A 122 -13.68 -10.49 8.93
CA ASP A 122 -13.00 -11.63 9.54
C ASP A 122 -13.41 -11.80 11.02
N THR A 123 -14.05 -10.79 11.63
CA THR A 123 -14.48 -10.83 13.03
C THR A 123 -15.65 -9.88 13.30
N ALA A 124 -16.59 -10.31 14.15
CA ALA A 124 -17.61 -9.50 14.78
C ALA A 124 -17.78 -9.86 16.27
N PHE A 125 -18.02 -8.84 17.09
CA PHE A 125 -18.23 -8.98 18.53
C PHE A 125 -19.18 -7.90 19.07
N VAL A 126 -19.73 -8.14 20.25
CA VAL A 126 -20.55 -7.24 21.05
C VAL A 126 -19.79 -6.87 22.30
N LEU A 127 -19.90 -5.62 22.71
CA LEU A 127 -19.35 -5.09 23.95
C LEU A 127 -20.50 -4.67 24.85
N THR A 128 -20.62 -5.32 26.01
CA THR A 128 -21.69 -5.02 26.99
C THR A 128 -21.27 -3.86 27.88
N LEU A 129 -22.19 -3.02 28.35
CA LEU A 129 -21.88 -1.89 29.26
C LEU A 129 -21.03 -2.26 30.50
N GLY A 130 -21.00 -3.55 30.89
CA GLY A 130 -20.18 -4.07 31.97
C GLY A 130 -18.72 -4.37 31.61
N GLY A 131 -18.30 -4.12 30.37
CA GLY A 131 -16.92 -4.37 29.96
C GLY A 131 -16.69 -5.70 29.23
N GLU A 132 -17.73 -6.53 29.11
CA GLU A 132 -17.61 -7.90 28.59
C GLU A 132 -17.69 -7.93 27.06
N VAL A 133 -16.85 -8.77 26.43
CA VAL A 133 -16.86 -8.98 24.97
C VAL A 133 -17.50 -10.33 24.66
N LEU A 134 -18.56 -10.30 23.85
CA LEU A 134 -19.24 -11.48 23.33
C LEU A 134 -18.93 -11.58 21.83
N ALA A 135 -18.18 -12.59 21.40
CA ALA A 135 -17.75 -12.74 20.00
C ALA A 135 -18.33 -14.01 19.36
N ALA A 136 -18.38 -14.03 18.01
CA ALA A 136 -18.68 -15.26 17.28
C ALA A 136 -17.62 -16.35 17.55
N GLU A 137 -16.35 -15.93 17.66
CA GLU A 137 -15.23 -16.80 18.00
C GLU A 137 -14.39 -16.18 19.14
N ALA A 138 -14.14 -16.95 20.20
CA ALA A 138 -13.43 -16.48 21.39
C ALA A 138 -11.96 -16.09 21.12
N SER A 139 -11.34 -16.66 20.07
CA SER A 139 -9.98 -16.38 19.62
C SER A 139 -9.84 -15.02 18.92
N ALA A 140 -10.95 -14.44 18.47
CA ALA A 140 -10.99 -13.23 17.65
C ALA A 140 -11.36 -11.97 18.45
N ALA A 141 -11.73 -12.12 19.73
CA ALA A 141 -12.10 -11.00 20.59
C ALA A 141 -10.88 -10.09 20.88
N PRO A 142 -10.92 -8.79 20.52
CA PRO A 142 -9.87 -7.85 20.92
C PRO A 142 -9.87 -7.63 22.43
N ALA A 143 -8.74 -7.15 22.97
CA ALA A 143 -8.62 -6.82 24.39
C ALA A 143 -9.66 -5.74 24.78
N ALA A 144 -10.72 -6.17 25.48
CA ALA A 144 -11.90 -5.36 25.81
C ALA A 144 -11.55 -3.96 26.34
N ALA A 145 -10.67 -3.90 27.33
CA ALA A 145 -10.31 -2.65 28.01
C ALA A 145 -9.72 -1.57 27.09
N ALA A 146 -8.91 -1.96 26.10
CA ALA A 146 -8.32 -1.01 25.15
C ALA A 146 -9.36 -0.48 24.15
N LEU A 147 -10.38 -1.28 23.86
CA LEU A 147 -11.46 -0.90 22.95
C LEU A 147 -12.51 -0.02 23.63
N TRP A 148 -12.85 -0.32 24.89
CA TRP A 148 -13.75 0.50 25.72
C TRP A 148 -13.31 1.96 25.81
N ALA A 149 -12.05 2.20 26.12
CA ALA A 149 -11.52 3.56 26.25
C ALA A 149 -11.68 4.39 24.96
N ARG A 150 -11.62 3.75 23.78
CA ARG A 150 -11.81 4.42 22.49
C ARG A 150 -13.29 4.66 22.18
N LEU A 151 -14.15 3.70 22.49
CA LEU A 151 -15.60 3.84 22.33
C LEU A 151 -16.17 4.92 23.25
N ASP A 152 -15.70 5.01 24.51
CA ASP A 152 -16.08 6.07 25.46
C ASP A 152 -15.62 7.46 25.00
N ALA A 153 -14.49 7.54 24.27
CA ALA A 153 -14.06 8.77 23.63
C ALA A 153 -14.92 9.17 22.41
N GLY A 154 -15.96 8.38 22.08
CA GLY A 154 -16.84 8.59 20.95
C GLY A 154 -16.26 8.12 19.60
N GLU A 155 -15.19 7.33 19.62
CA GLU A 155 -14.50 6.91 18.41
C GLU A 155 -15.16 5.65 17.83
N THR A 156 -15.85 5.81 16.71
CA THR A 156 -16.57 4.73 16.01
C THR A 156 -15.74 4.05 14.91
N ARG A 157 -14.49 4.48 14.73
CA ARG A 157 -13.55 3.96 13.73
C ARG A 157 -12.15 3.85 14.33
N GLY A 158 -11.65 2.64 14.44
CA GLY A 158 -10.29 2.36 14.89
C GLY A 158 -9.33 2.14 13.72
N ASP A 159 -8.11 2.63 13.88
CA ASP A 159 -6.98 2.20 13.08
C ASP A 159 -6.49 0.85 13.62
N TYR A 160 -6.49 -0.19 12.77
CA TYR A 160 -5.97 -1.50 13.15
C TYR A 160 -4.45 -1.47 13.04
N CYS A 161 -3.76 -1.64 14.17
CA CYS A 161 -2.35 -1.94 14.19
C CYS A 161 -2.19 -3.45 14.22
N GLY A 162 -1.69 -4.02 13.12
CA GLY A 162 -1.30 -5.43 13.10
C GLY A 162 -0.17 -5.70 14.09
N GLN A 163 0.07 -6.99 14.41
CA GLN A 163 1.17 -7.41 15.29
C GLN A 163 2.55 -6.88 14.83
N GLU A 164 2.69 -6.57 13.54
CA GLU A 164 3.92 -6.16 12.89
C GLU A 164 4.02 -4.63 12.75
N ARG A 165 3.88 -3.88 13.86
CA ARG A 165 4.22 -2.43 13.98
C ARG A 165 3.61 -1.45 12.96
N LEU A 166 2.78 -1.93 12.03
CA LEU A 166 2.22 -1.17 10.94
C LEU A 166 0.77 -0.83 11.28
N CYS A 167 0.56 0.42 11.66
CA CYS A 167 -0.76 0.98 11.87
C CYS A 167 -1.24 1.57 10.56
N LEU A 168 -2.32 1.02 10.01
CA LEU A 168 -2.99 1.58 8.85
C LEU A 168 -4.08 2.51 9.37
N GLY A 169 -3.76 3.81 9.39
CA GLY A 169 -4.58 4.79 10.07
C GLY A 169 -4.47 6.19 9.53
N ARG A 170 -5.58 6.92 9.56
CA ARG A 170 -5.64 8.30 9.08
C ARG A 170 -5.50 9.23 10.28
N SER A 171 -4.28 9.70 10.55
CA SER A 171 -4.12 10.83 11.48
C SER A 171 -4.77 12.07 10.86
N ARG A 172 -5.68 12.70 11.60
CA ARG A 172 -6.23 14.00 11.23
C ARG A 172 -5.19 15.06 11.58
N THR A 173 -4.22 15.27 10.70
CA THR A 173 -3.31 16.40 10.83
C THR A 173 -3.74 17.48 9.83
N ASP A 174 -4.36 18.55 10.36
CA ASP A 174 -4.65 19.78 9.62
C ASP A 174 -3.35 20.54 9.33
N ARG A 175 -3.31 21.14 8.13
CA ARG A 175 -2.41 22.21 7.66
C ARG A 175 -0.89 21.96 7.71
N SER A 176 -0.40 21.10 6.83
CA SER A 176 0.54 21.49 5.78
C SER A 176 1.10 20.23 5.10
N ALA A 177 1.14 20.27 3.78
CA ALA A 177 1.55 19.17 2.94
C ALA A 177 2.98 18.71 3.24
N ARG A 178 3.10 17.49 3.76
CA ARG A 178 4.21 16.57 3.45
C ARG A 178 3.72 15.16 3.76
N PHE A 179 3.68 14.28 2.76
CA PHE A 179 3.49 12.85 2.98
C PHE A 179 4.68 12.35 3.82
N ASP A 180 4.49 12.27 5.12
CA ASP A 180 5.47 11.75 6.07
C ASP A 180 4.86 10.51 6.73
N TRP A 181 5.29 9.33 6.25
CA TRP A 181 4.91 8.04 6.82
C TRP A 181 5.70 7.85 8.10
N LEU A 182 5.20 8.39 9.21
CA LEU A 182 5.77 8.09 10.52
C LEU A 182 5.16 6.78 11.04
N ALA A 183 5.97 5.72 11.00
CA ALA A 183 5.81 4.56 11.84
C ALA A 183 5.85 5.04 13.30
N GLY A 184 4.68 5.29 13.89
CA GLY A 184 4.54 5.66 15.29
C GLY A 184 4.77 4.43 16.17
N ASP A 185 5.85 4.44 16.94
CA ASP A 185 6.05 3.47 18.01
C ASP A 185 5.02 3.66 19.12
N ARG A 186 4.69 2.54 19.78
CA ARG A 186 3.67 2.47 20.84
C ARG A 186 3.87 3.58 21.87
N PRO A 187 2.82 4.32 22.28
CA PRO A 187 2.88 5.03 23.54
C PRO A 187 3.00 3.97 24.64
N THR A 188 4.17 3.92 25.28
CA THR A 188 4.30 3.30 26.59
C THR A 188 3.43 4.10 27.56
N ALA A 189 2.66 3.37 28.38
CA ALA A 189 1.75 3.87 29.39
C ALA A 189 2.31 5.03 30.23
#